data_AF-A0A0L0VFR8-F1
#
_entry.id   AF-A0A0L0VFR8-F1
#
_cell.length_a   1.000
_cell.length_b   1.000
_cell.length_c   1.000
_cell.angle_alpha   90.00
_cell.angle_beta   90.00
_cell.angle_gamma   90.00
#
_symmetry.space_group_name_H-M   'P 1'
#
loop_
_entity.id
_entity.type
_entity.pdbx_description
1 polymer ?
#
loop_
_entity_poly.entity_id
_entity_poly.type
_entity_poly.pdbx_seq_one_letter_code
_entity_poly.pdbx_strand_id
1 'polypeptide(L)'
;MGTPKDPVPKELPKVSSRVIKETIEKTYEEFFTATAKDTASNRTSPKLSNLMLCVSDFATIVKGNTAIKSGDIGCLMNVWKRWSVLAQGIKKLTQYSIQLPRMVILLNKILPKGLRKLILHSLLVAPSGRHKHFVAKDQHLEDQNYWLKYFFNHSGRGTDINRLKDVYSLNVPLLQSLIHGLTLDPGKDHIYQSHRCNINLQSINNCLRMCNQNNICHKAPSPNDYEPIEIDNFYSTGITKLKEKHRQKGKPINKLRPTGIITWSDTWEADHNLDNTFNYIQQLGCQFSRR
;
A
#
# COMPACT_ATOMS: atom_id res chain seq x y z
N MET A 1 -2.48 12.61 34.77
CA MET A 1 -3.35 11.46 34.44
C MET A 1 -2.96 10.31 35.35
N GLY A 2 -3.97 9.56 35.83
CA GLY A 2 -3.91 8.65 36.98
C GLY A 2 -2.87 7.54 36.92
N THR A 3 -2.67 6.92 38.08
CA THR A 3 -1.72 5.84 38.34
C THR A 3 -1.98 4.62 37.44
N PRO A 4 -1.02 3.70 37.28
CA PRO A 4 -1.09 2.58 36.33
C PRO A 4 -2.33 1.68 36.46
N LYS A 5 -3.02 1.72 37.60
CA LYS A 5 -4.15 0.84 37.95
C LYS A 5 -5.52 1.52 37.88
N ASP A 6 -5.60 2.82 37.62
CA ASP A 6 -6.89 3.52 37.62
C ASP A 6 -7.77 3.04 36.46
N PRO A 7 -9.10 2.92 36.67
CA PRO A 7 -10.03 2.55 35.61
C PRO A 7 -10.07 3.63 34.52
N VAL A 8 -10.13 3.19 33.27
CA VAL A 8 -10.20 4.08 32.11
C VAL A 8 -11.54 4.82 32.13
N PRO A 9 -11.56 6.16 32.12
CA PRO A 9 -12.82 6.92 32.04
C PRO A 9 -13.62 6.52 30.80
N LYS A 10 -14.94 6.38 30.91
CA LYS A 10 -15.79 6.03 29.76
C LYS A 10 -15.85 7.12 28.69
N GLU A 11 -15.64 8.37 29.08
CA GLU A 11 -15.70 9.53 28.20
C GLU A 11 -14.32 10.14 27.96
N LEU A 12 -14.08 10.59 26.73
CA LEU A 12 -12.86 11.31 26.37
C LEU A 12 -12.87 12.70 27.01
N PRO A 13 -11.77 13.13 27.66
CA PRO A 13 -11.68 14.47 28.19
C PRO A 13 -11.76 15.49 27.04
N LYS A 14 -12.58 16.54 27.23
CA LYS A 14 -12.62 17.67 26.30
C LYS A 14 -11.34 18.49 26.46
N VAL A 15 -10.49 18.46 25.45
CA VAL A 15 -9.26 19.26 25.38
C VAL A 15 -9.42 20.41 24.39
N SER A 16 -8.82 21.56 24.69
CA SER A 16 -8.86 22.71 23.80
C SER A 16 -8.02 22.46 22.54
N SER A 17 -8.40 23.08 21.42
CA SER A 17 -7.64 22.98 20.17
C SER A 17 -6.20 23.45 20.29
N ARG A 18 -5.92 24.40 21.21
CA ARG A 18 -4.58 24.88 21.52
C ARG A 18 -3.71 23.77 22.12
N VAL A 19 -4.21 23.08 23.15
CA VAL A 19 -3.50 21.96 23.80
C VAL A 19 -3.23 20.83 22.80
N ILE A 20 -4.19 20.54 21.92
CA ILE A 20 -4.00 19.53 20.86
C ILE A 20 -2.85 19.93 19.93
N LYS A 21 -2.83 21.18 19.44
CA LYS A 21 -1.75 21.68 18.57
C LYS A 21 -0.39 21.64 19.26
N GLU A 22 -0.29 22.12 20.50
CA GLU A 22 0.94 22.10 21.29
C GLU A 22 1.43 20.66 21.51
N THR A 23 0.52 19.71 21.75
CA THR A 23 0.85 18.30 21.89
C THR A 23 1.37 17.69 20.58
N ILE A 24 0.76 18.01 19.45
CA ILE A 24 1.21 17.57 18.12
C ILE A 24 2.60 18.11 17.83
N GLU A 25 2.83 19.41 18.07
CA GLU A 25 4.13 20.05 17.81
C GLU A 25 5.22 19.42 18.68
N LYS A 26 4.96 19.26 19.98
CA LYS A 26 5.89 18.61 20.90
C LYS A 26 6.19 17.17 20.47
N THR A 27 5.18 16.43 20.01
CA THR A 27 5.36 15.06 19.50
C THR A 27 6.21 15.06 18.23
N TYR A 28 6.01 16.04 17.35
CA TYR A 28 6.82 16.21 16.15
C TYR A 28 8.29 16.46 16.48
N GLU A 29 8.55 17.43 17.36
CA GLU A 29 9.89 17.78 17.81
C GLU A 29 10.61 16.63 18.52
N GLU A 30 9.91 15.87 19.39
CA GLU A 30 10.51 14.78 20.17
C GLU A 30 10.79 13.52 19.33
N PHE A 31 10.03 13.24 18.26
CA PHE A 31 10.10 11.95 17.56
C PHE A 31 10.34 11.99 16.05
N PHE A 32 10.04 13.11 15.38
CA PHE A 32 9.97 13.14 13.92
C PHE A 32 11.01 14.04 13.26
N THR A 33 11.68 14.93 14.00
CA THR A 33 12.76 15.77 13.50
C THR A 33 14.03 14.97 13.19
N ALA A 34 14.89 15.52 12.32
CA ALA A 34 16.17 14.91 11.99
C ALA A 34 17.08 14.83 13.23
N THR A 35 17.12 15.91 14.01
CA THR A 35 17.90 15.99 15.25
C THR A 35 17.44 14.98 16.30
N ALA A 36 16.13 14.78 16.47
CA ALA A 36 15.61 13.78 17.40
C ALA A 36 16.03 12.36 16.99
N LYS A 37 15.97 12.04 15.69
CA LYS A 37 16.39 10.73 15.17
C LYS A 37 17.88 10.49 15.33
N ASP A 38 18.71 11.51 15.06
CA ASP A 38 20.17 11.44 15.23
C ASP A 38 20.56 11.27 16.70
N THR A 39 19.93 12.06 17.58
CA THR A 39 20.10 11.92 19.03
C THR A 39 19.69 10.53 19.52
N ALA A 40 18.61 9.96 18.96
CA ALA A 40 18.15 8.62 19.30
C ALA A 40 19.09 7.51 18.79
N SER A 41 19.68 7.66 17.60
CA SER A 41 20.66 6.69 17.08
C SER A 41 21.99 6.72 17.84
N ASN A 42 22.34 7.84 18.45
CA ASN A 42 23.56 7.97 19.27
C ASN A 42 23.39 7.46 20.72
N ARG A 43 22.21 6.94 21.09
CA ARG A 43 21.99 6.36 22.42
C ARG A 43 22.60 4.96 22.51
N THR A 44 22.96 4.56 23.73
CA THR A 44 23.50 3.22 24.00
C THR A 44 22.53 2.10 23.62
N SER A 45 21.22 2.29 23.82
CA SER A 45 20.20 1.29 23.50
C SER A 45 19.46 1.62 22.19
N PRO A 46 19.31 0.66 21.26
CA PRO A 46 18.67 0.90 19.96
C PRO A 46 17.13 0.93 20.01
N LYS A 47 16.51 0.74 21.18
CA LYS A 47 15.04 0.71 21.32
C LYS A 47 14.36 1.93 20.69
N LEU A 48 14.81 3.13 21.05
CA LEU A 48 14.17 4.37 20.62
C LEU A 48 14.38 4.65 19.13
N SER A 49 15.60 4.47 18.62
CA SER A 49 15.91 4.62 17.19
C SER A 49 15.10 3.63 16.35
N ASN A 50 15.06 2.35 16.74
CA ASN A 50 14.27 1.31 16.07
C ASN A 50 12.77 1.66 16.04
N LEU A 51 12.22 2.12 17.16
CA LEU A 51 10.83 2.56 17.24
C LEU A 51 10.55 3.74 16.31
N MET A 52 11.40 4.77 16.33
CA MET A 52 11.25 5.95 15.46
C MET A 52 11.33 5.57 13.97
N LEU A 53 12.23 4.66 13.59
CA LEU A 53 12.33 4.13 12.22
C LEU A 53 11.05 3.40 11.82
N CYS A 54 10.59 2.48 12.66
CA CYS A 54 9.36 1.71 12.43
C CYS A 54 8.14 2.61 12.25
N VAL A 55 7.94 3.58 13.15
CA VAL A 55 6.83 4.54 13.07
C VAL A 55 6.94 5.42 11.82
N SER A 56 8.15 5.88 11.49
CA SER A 56 8.39 6.69 10.29
C SER A 56 8.06 5.93 8.99
N ASP A 57 8.42 4.65 8.91
CA ASP A 57 8.11 3.82 7.74
C ASP A 57 6.62 3.50 7.67
N PHE A 58 6.00 3.13 8.79
CA PHE A 58 4.57 2.87 8.88
C PHE A 58 3.72 4.10 8.51
N ALA A 59 4.15 5.31 8.89
CA ALA A 59 3.47 6.55 8.52
C ALA A 59 3.33 6.71 6.99
N THR A 60 4.31 6.22 6.20
CA THR A 60 4.21 6.25 4.74
C THR A 60 3.13 5.29 4.20
N ILE A 61 2.92 4.16 4.87
CA ILE A 61 1.84 3.19 4.56
C ILE A 61 0.48 3.82 4.84
N VAL A 62 0.33 4.44 6.01
CA VAL A 62 -0.91 5.16 6.37
C VAL A 62 -1.20 6.27 5.37
N LYS A 63 -0.18 7.07 4.99
CA LYS A 63 -0.33 8.14 4.01
C LYS A 63 -0.68 7.61 2.62
N GLY A 64 -0.04 6.52 2.17
CA GLY A 64 -0.35 5.87 0.90
C GLY A 64 -1.78 5.35 0.85
N ASN A 65 -2.22 4.62 1.89
CA ASN A 65 -3.60 4.14 2.00
C ASN A 65 -4.62 5.28 2.01
N THR A 66 -4.33 6.35 2.76
CA THR A 66 -5.21 7.53 2.80
C THR A 66 -5.32 8.19 1.43
N ALA A 67 -4.19 8.35 0.73
CA ALA A 67 -4.14 8.92 -0.61
C ALA A 67 -4.90 8.07 -1.64
N ILE A 68 -4.73 6.73 -1.59
CA ILE A 68 -5.51 5.80 -2.42
C ILE A 68 -6.99 6.00 -2.17
N LYS A 69 -7.43 5.92 -0.91
CA LYS A 69 -8.85 6.04 -0.55
C LYS A 69 -9.45 7.37 -0.99
N SER A 70 -8.70 8.46 -0.89
CA SER A 70 -9.15 9.79 -1.30
C SER A 70 -9.04 10.05 -2.81
N GLY A 71 -8.46 9.14 -3.60
CA GLY A 71 -8.17 9.37 -5.01
C GLY A 71 -7.05 10.40 -5.27
N ASP A 72 -6.22 10.70 -4.26
CA ASP A 72 -5.14 11.68 -4.38
C ASP A 72 -3.89 11.05 -5.00
N ILE A 73 -3.88 11.00 -6.33
CA ILE A 73 -2.78 10.43 -7.10
C ILE A 73 -1.47 11.22 -6.94
N GLY A 74 -1.55 12.53 -6.69
CA GLY A 74 -0.38 13.37 -6.49
C GLY A 74 0.36 13.01 -5.21
N CYS A 75 -0.38 12.88 -4.11
CA CYS A 75 0.16 12.39 -2.85
C CYS A 75 0.67 10.96 -2.96
N LEU A 76 -0.08 10.07 -3.63
CA LEU A 76 0.34 8.68 -3.85
C LEU A 76 1.67 8.61 -4.61
N MET A 77 1.86 9.44 -5.64
CA MET A 77 3.10 9.51 -6.40
C MET A 77 4.30 9.91 -5.53
N ASN A 78 4.12 10.79 -4.55
CA ASN A 78 5.19 11.17 -3.61
C ASN A 78 5.55 10.00 -2.67
N VAL A 79 4.55 9.24 -2.22
CA VAL A 79 4.78 8.01 -1.44
C VAL A 79 5.55 6.98 -2.28
N TRP A 80 5.16 6.76 -3.54
CA TRP A 80 5.84 5.83 -4.45
C TRP A 80 7.30 6.22 -4.73
N LYS A 81 7.61 7.51 -4.86
CA LYS A 81 8.99 8.01 -4.97
C LYS A 81 9.81 7.65 -3.73
N ARG A 82 9.24 7.81 -2.53
CA ARG A 82 9.92 7.45 -1.28
C ARG A 82 10.12 5.93 -1.16
N TRP A 83 9.09 5.15 -1.49
CA TRP A 83 9.14 3.69 -1.50
C TRP A 83 10.13 3.13 -2.53
N SER A 84 10.28 3.80 -3.67
CA SER A 84 11.27 3.44 -4.69
C SER A 84 12.71 3.43 -4.15
N VAL A 85 13.01 4.33 -3.22
CA VAL A 85 14.31 4.41 -2.52
C VAL A 85 14.37 3.38 -1.39
N LEU A 86 13.36 3.33 -0.51
CA LEU A 86 13.27 2.37 0.60
C LEU A 86 13.45 0.92 0.11
N ALA A 87 12.80 0.57 -1.00
CA ALA A 87 12.84 -0.77 -1.58
C ALA A 87 14.26 -1.21 -1.99
N GLN A 88 15.18 -0.28 -2.26
CA GLN A 88 16.59 -0.62 -2.51
C GLN A 88 17.29 -1.09 -1.24
N GLY A 89 16.91 -0.52 -0.09
CA GLY A 89 17.45 -0.89 1.22
C GLY A 89 17.04 -2.30 1.65
N ILE A 90 15.79 -2.68 1.36
CA ILE A 90 15.18 -3.94 1.80
C ILE A 90 15.67 -5.13 0.96
N LYS A 91 16.32 -6.11 1.59
CA LYS A 91 16.90 -7.28 0.90
C LYS A 91 15.86 -8.17 0.20
N LYS A 92 14.69 -8.39 0.82
CA LYS A 92 13.65 -9.31 0.31
C LYS A 92 12.79 -8.72 -0.80
N LEU A 93 12.87 -7.42 -1.06
CA LEU A 93 11.94 -6.71 -1.95
C LEU A 93 12.50 -6.55 -3.38
N THR A 94 13.04 -7.63 -3.95
CA THR A 94 13.82 -7.60 -5.19
C THR A 94 13.00 -7.13 -6.39
N GLN A 95 11.80 -7.67 -6.61
CA GLN A 95 10.93 -7.32 -7.74
C GLN A 95 10.49 -5.84 -7.68
N TYR A 96 9.91 -5.42 -6.55
CA TYR A 96 9.40 -4.05 -6.41
C TYR A 96 10.52 -3.01 -6.35
N SER A 97 11.73 -3.38 -5.91
CA SER A 97 12.91 -2.51 -6.01
C SER A 97 13.29 -2.18 -7.46
N ILE A 98 12.77 -2.89 -8.46
CA ILE A 98 13.01 -2.59 -9.86
C ILE A 98 11.76 -1.99 -10.50
N GLN A 99 10.60 -2.62 -10.32
CA GLN A 99 9.38 -2.24 -11.02
C GLN A 99 8.81 -0.90 -10.55
N LEU A 100 8.84 -0.61 -9.25
CA LEU A 100 8.29 0.65 -8.74
C LEU A 100 9.09 1.87 -9.22
N PRO A 101 10.43 1.91 -9.13
CA PRO A 101 11.22 2.99 -9.74
C PRO A 101 10.99 3.14 -11.25
N ARG A 102 10.86 2.04 -11.99
CA ARG A 102 10.53 2.08 -13.42
C ARG A 102 9.20 2.79 -13.65
N MET A 103 8.14 2.38 -12.97
CA MET A 103 6.83 3.03 -13.10
C MET A 103 6.90 4.52 -12.75
N VAL A 104 7.60 4.88 -11.67
CA VAL A 104 7.78 6.28 -11.28
C VAL A 104 8.51 7.08 -12.37
N ILE A 105 9.60 6.56 -12.93
CA ILE A 105 10.35 7.23 -14.00
C ILE A 105 9.51 7.34 -15.27
N LEU A 106 8.83 6.26 -15.67
CA LEU A 106 7.96 6.20 -16.84
C LEU A 106 6.89 7.30 -16.77
N LEU A 107 6.15 7.32 -15.67
CA LEU A 107 5.05 8.26 -15.45
C LEU A 107 5.55 9.70 -15.29
N ASN A 108 6.68 9.95 -14.62
CA ASN A 108 7.09 11.34 -14.34
C ASN A 108 7.98 11.96 -15.42
N LYS A 109 8.77 11.17 -16.15
CA LYS A 109 9.87 11.67 -16.99
C LYS A 109 9.78 11.27 -18.46
N ILE A 110 9.17 10.14 -18.80
CA ILE A 110 9.18 9.63 -20.18
C ILE A 110 7.86 9.91 -20.89
N LEU A 111 6.71 9.65 -20.24
CA LEU A 111 5.43 9.78 -20.92
C LEU A 111 5.06 11.25 -21.22
N PRO A 112 4.49 11.52 -22.42
CA PRO A 112 3.92 12.82 -22.74
C PRO A 112 2.85 13.24 -21.74
N LYS A 113 2.68 14.56 -21.51
CA LYS A 113 1.79 15.09 -20.47
C LYS A 113 0.35 14.55 -20.57
N GLY A 114 -0.20 14.44 -21.78
CA GLY A 114 -1.55 13.92 -22.01
C GLY A 114 -1.70 12.45 -21.61
N LEU A 115 -0.83 11.58 -22.14
CA LEU A 115 -0.85 10.15 -21.83
C LEU A 115 -0.55 9.86 -20.35
N ARG A 116 0.39 10.61 -19.76
CA ARG A 116 0.65 10.58 -18.32
C ARG A 116 -0.60 10.90 -17.52
N LYS A 117 -1.31 11.97 -17.87
CA LYS A 117 -2.53 12.38 -17.16
C LYS A 117 -3.57 11.25 -17.25
N LEU A 118 -3.81 10.72 -18.45
CA LEU A 118 -4.74 9.62 -18.66
C LEU A 118 -4.40 8.40 -17.78
N ILE A 119 -3.15 7.93 -17.82
CA ILE A 119 -2.73 6.75 -17.06
C ILE A 119 -2.87 7.02 -15.56
N LEU A 120 -2.41 8.17 -15.06
CA LEU A 120 -2.50 8.53 -13.63
C LEU A 120 -3.96 8.54 -13.14
N HIS A 121 -4.88 9.11 -13.90
CA HIS A 121 -6.31 9.10 -13.56
C HIS A 121 -6.95 7.71 -13.67
N SER A 122 -6.35 6.78 -14.41
CA SER A 122 -6.84 5.39 -14.53
C SER A 122 -6.29 4.44 -13.47
N LEU A 123 -5.28 4.84 -12.68
CA LEU A 123 -4.65 3.98 -11.67
C LEU A 123 -5.56 3.68 -10.48
N LEU A 124 -6.47 4.60 -10.17
CA LEU A 124 -7.43 4.48 -9.09
C LEU A 124 -8.84 4.50 -9.66
N VAL A 125 -9.69 3.61 -9.16
CA VAL A 125 -11.09 3.49 -9.55
C VAL A 125 -11.94 3.74 -8.31
N ALA A 126 -13.10 4.37 -8.46
CA ALA A 126 -14.09 4.53 -7.40
C ALA A 126 -15.30 3.62 -7.68
N PRO A 127 -15.30 2.34 -7.26
CA PRO A 127 -16.29 1.35 -7.69
C PRO A 127 -17.71 1.75 -7.31
N SER A 128 -17.89 2.39 -6.16
CA SER A 128 -19.21 2.80 -5.66
C SER A 128 -19.49 4.30 -5.82
N GLY A 129 -18.58 5.07 -6.42
CA GLY A 129 -18.65 6.54 -6.48
C GLY A 129 -18.65 7.27 -5.13
N ARG A 130 -18.48 6.57 -3.99
CA ARG A 130 -18.53 7.18 -2.65
C ARG A 130 -17.23 7.89 -2.33
N HIS A 131 -17.33 8.97 -1.55
CA HIS A 131 -16.15 9.65 -1.05
C HIS A 131 -15.29 8.72 -0.17
N LYS A 132 -13.96 8.85 -0.28
CA LYS A 132 -12.97 7.98 0.40
C LYS A 132 -13.07 6.48 0.07
N HIS A 133 -13.66 6.14 -1.08
CA HIS A 133 -13.83 4.76 -1.54
C HIS A 133 -13.17 4.49 -2.89
N PHE A 134 -12.07 5.17 -3.16
CA PHE A 134 -11.19 4.80 -4.26
C PHE A 134 -10.36 3.57 -3.87
N VAL A 135 -10.12 2.71 -4.86
CA VAL A 135 -9.29 1.52 -4.76
C VAL A 135 -8.28 1.51 -5.90
N ALA A 136 -7.18 0.78 -5.74
CA ALA A 136 -6.27 0.54 -6.85
C ALA A 136 -6.99 -0.23 -7.96
N LYS A 137 -6.71 0.11 -9.22
CA LYS A 137 -7.27 -0.59 -10.38
C LYS A 137 -7.01 -2.11 -10.31
N ASP A 138 -5.81 -2.49 -9.90
CA ASP A 138 -5.41 -3.89 -9.75
C ASP A 138 -6.31 -4.64 -8.76
N GLN A 139 -6.50 -4.10 -7.56
CA GLN A 139 -7.45 -4.64 -6.57
C GLN A 139 -8.86 -4.77 -7.15
N HIS A 140 -9.34 -3.74 -7.85
CA HIS A 140 -10.67 -3.79 -8.45
C HIS A 140 -10.76 -4.91 -9.51
N LEU A 141 -9.73 -5.10 -10.32
CA LEU A 141 -9.66 -6.18 -11.30
C LEU A 141 -9.59 -7.57 -10.64
N GLU A 142 -8.89 -7.71 -9.52
CA GLU A 142 -8.90 -8.94 -8.71
C GLU A 142 -10.30 -9.26 -8.18
N ASP A 143 -11.01 -8.25 -7.68
CA ASP A 143 -12.41 -8.42 -7.23
C ASP A 143 -13.31 -8.86 -8.39
N GLN A 144 -13.18 -8.25 -9.58
CA GLN A 144 -13.94 -8.67 -10.76
C GLN A 144 -13.57 -10.10 -11.20
N ASN A 145 -12.28 -10.47 -11.15
CA ASN A 145 -11.82 -11.81 -11.48
C ASN A 145 -12.34 -12.87 -10.50
N TYR A 146 -12.46 -12.52 -9.21
CA TYR A 146 -13.10 -13.38 -8.23
C TYR A 146 -14.56 -13.68 -8.60
N TRP A 147 -15.34 -12.64 -8.91
CA TRP A 147 -16.74 -12.81 -9.30
C TRP A 147 -16.89 -13.61 -10.59
N LEU A 148 -16.01 -13.39 -11.57
CA LEU A 148 -15.99 -14.19 -12.79
C LEU A 148 -15.81 -15.67 -12.49
N LYS A 149 -14.83 -16.02 -11.66
CA LYS A 149 -14.61 -17.40 -11.22
C LYS A 149 -15.81 -17.95 -10.45
N TYR A 150 -16.41 -17.13 -9.58
CA TYR A 150 -17.58 -17.51 -8.81
C TYR A 150 -18.75 -17.89 -9.72
N PHE A 151 -19.13 -17.02 -10.67
CA PHE A 151 -20.19 -17.28 -11.63
C PHE A 151 -19.88 -18.47 -12.52
N PHE A 152 -18.65 -18.57 -13.01
CA PHE A 152 -18.22 -19.66 -13.86
C PHE A 152 -18.34 -21.03 -13.17
N ASN A 153 -17.93 -21.12 -11.91
CA ASN A 153 -17.92 -22.39 -11.16
C ASN A 153 -19.32 -22.83 -10.68
N HIS A 154 -20.23 -21.90 -10.40
CA HIS A 154 -21.56 -22.20 -9.83
C HIS A 154 -22.67 -22.33 -10.88
N SER A 155 -22.34 -22.25 -12.18
CA SER A 155 -23.33 -22.28 -13.27
C SER A 155 -23.84 -23.69 -13.65
N GLY A 156 -23.32 -24.77 -13.06
CA GLY A 156 -23.82 -26.15 -13.14
C GLY A 156 -23.75 -26.85 -14.51
N ARG A 157 -23.72 -26.11 -15.62
CA ARG A 157 -23.36 -26.60 -16.96
C ARG A 157 -21.85 -26.40 -17.09
N GLY A 158 -21.11 -27.46 -17.42
CA GLY A 158 -19.64 -27.46 -17.47
C GLY A 158 -18.98 -26.25 -18.14
N THR A 159 -17.68 -26.10 -17.92
CA THR A 159 -16.83 -24.96 -18.32
C THR A 159 -16.97 -24.56 -19.80
N ASP A 160 -17.91 -23.67 -20.11
CA ASP A 160 -18.07 -23.04 -21.43
C ASP A 160 -17.40 -21.67 -21.44
N ILE A 161 -16.25 -21.61 -22.10
CA ILE A 161 -15.43 -20.40 -22.20
C ILE A 161 -16.11 -19.28 -23.00
N ASN A 162 -16.97 -19.63 -23.97
CA ASN A 162 -17.68 -18.64 -24.77
C ASN A 162 -18.72 -17.92 -23.91
N ARG A 163 -19.39 -18.64 -22.99
CA ARG A 163 -20.30 -18.00 -22.01
C ARG A 163 -19.56 -17.12 -21.01
N LEU A 164 -18.37 -17.51 -20.58
CA LEU A 164 -17.55 -16.66 -19.71
C LEU A 164 -17.20 -15.33 -20.40
N LYS A 165 -16.78 -15.42 -21.67
CA LYS A 165 -16.41 -14.26 -22.49
C LYS A 165 -17.61 -13.38 -22.81
N ASP A 166 -18.67 -13.94 -23.38
CA ASP A 166 -19.72 -13.14 -24.02
C ASP A 166 -20.87 -12.80 -23.06
N VAL A 167 -21.08 -13.58 -22.00
CA VAL A 167 -22.20 -13.39 -21.07
C VAL A 167 -21.72 -12.89 -19.71
N TYR A 168 -20.73 -13.54 -19.09
CA TYR A 168 -20.35 -13.19 -17.72
C TYR A 168 -19.43 -11.98 -17.63
N SER A 169 -18.42 -11.87 -18.50
CA SER A 169 -17.43 -10.77 -18.44
C SER A 169 -18.04 -9.37 -18.53
N LEU A 170 -19.06 -9.21 -19.38
CA LEU A 170 -19.74 -7.94 -19.60
C LEU A 170 -20.74 -7.59 -18.49
N ASN A 171 -21.24 -8.60 -17.79
CA ASN A 171 -22.37 -8.46 -16.87
C ASN A 171 -22.01 -8.66 -15.39
N VAL A 172 -20.72 -8.76 -15.04
CA VAL A 172 -20.28 -8.98 -13.64
C VAL A 172 -20.94 -7.99 -12.66
N PRO A 173 -20.96 -6.66 -12.90
CA PRO A 173 -21.55 -5.73 -11.95
C PRO A 173 -23.07 -5.93 -11.77
N LEU A 174 -23.76 -6.25 -12.87
CA LEU A 174 -25.21 -6.52 -12.87
C LEU A 174 -25.53 -7.79 -12.11
N LEU A 175 -24.81 -8.88 -12.40
CA LEU A 175 -25.00 -10.18 -11.74
C LEU A 175 -24.69 -10.10 -10.24
N GLN A 176 -23.63 -9.37 -9.87
CA GLN A 176 -23.29 -9.12 -8.47
C GLN A 176 -24.43 -8.38 -7.76
N SER A 177 -24.96 -7.31 -8.39
CA SER A 177 -26.07 -6.54 -7.83
C SER A 177 -27.34 -7.38 -7.67
N LEU A 178 -27.64 -8.23 -8.66
CA LEU A 178 -28.76 -9.15 -8.62
C LEU A 178 -28.64 -10.16 -7.47
N ILE A 179 -27.48 -10.81 -7.31
CA ILE A 179 -27.25 -11.73 -6.18
C ILE A 179 -27.41 -10.99 -4.86
N HIS A 180 -26.83 -9.80 -4.71
CA HIS A 180 -26.98 -9.03 -3.48
C HIS A 180 -28.45 -8.71 -3.20
N GLY A 181 -29.23 -8.25 -4.18
CA GLY A 181 -30.67 -8.03 -4.03
C GLY A 181 -31.41 -9.29 -3.57
N LEU A 182 -31.25 -10.39 -4.31
CA LEU A 182 -31.91 -11.67 -4.00
C LEU A 182 -31.51 -12.26 -2.65
N THR A 183 -30.34 -11.92 -2.13
CA THR A 183 -29.90 -12.37 -0.80
C THR A 183 -30.37 -11.46 0.34
N LEU A 184 -30.64 -10.18 0.06
CA LEU A 184 -31.22 -9.25 1.03
C LEU A 184 -32.71 -9.57 1.28
N ASP A 185 -33.45 -9.94 0.24
CA ASP A 185 -34.88 -10.29 0.33
C ASP A 185 -35.22 -11.36 1.39
N PRO A 186 -34.46 -12.47 1.55
CA PRO A 186 -34.68 -13.45 2.61
C PRO A 186 -34.07 -13.06 3.97
N GLY A 187 -33.59 -11.82 4.15
CA GLY A 187 -33.01 -11.34 5.41
C GLY A 187 -31.60 -11.84 5.70
N LYS A 188 -30.88 -12.37 4.70
CA LYS A 188 -29.44 -12.66 4.86
C LYS A 188 -28.66 -11.35 4.74
N ASP A 189 -28.37 -10.75 5.88
CA ASP A 189 -27.38 -9.69 5.96
C ASP A 189 -26.01 -10.24 5.52
N HIS A 190 -25.51 -9.76 4.39
CA HIS A 190 -24.11 -9.97 4.02
C HIS A 190 -23.24 -9.22 5.04
N ILE A 191 -22.82 -9.94 6.08
CA ILE A 191 -21.77 -9.45 6.99
C ILE A 191 -20.46 -9.50 6.21
N TYR A 192 -20.18 -8.44 5.47
CA TYR A 192 -18.83 -8.19 5.01
C TYR A 192 -17.95 -8.08 6.26
N GLN A 193 -16.88 -8.87 6.31
CA GLN A 193 -15.82 -8.63 7.29
C GLN A 193 -15.23 -7.26 7.01
N SER A 194 -15.76 -6.24 7.69
CA SER A 194 -15.13 -4.93 7.67
C SER A 194 -13.90 -5.08 8.55
N HIS A 195 -12.70 -5.10 7.95
CA HIS A 195 -11.43 -4.98 8.70
C HIS A 195 -11.25 -3.55 9.26
N ARG A 196 -12.34 -2.91 9.70
CA ARG A 196 -12.28 -1.63 10.40
C ARG A 196 -11.79 -1.94 11.81
N CYS A 197 -10.51 -1.72 12.04
CA CYS A 197 -9.92 -1.79 13.37
C CYS A 197 -10.45 -0.59 14.18
N ASN A 198 -11.56 -0.81 14.90
CA ASN A 198 -12.08 0.18 15.84
C ASN A 198 -11.27 0.09 17.13
N ILE A 199 -10.24 0.91 17.22
CA ILE A 199 -9.41 1.01 18.43
C ILE A 199 -10.22 1.79 19.48
N ASN A 200 -10.69 1.10 20.51
CA ASN A 200 -11.37 1.73 21.64
C ASN A 200 -10.38 2.25 22.69
N LEU A 201 -10.86 3.09 23.61
CA LEU A 201 -10.03 3.71 24.64
C LEU A 201 -9.31 2.69 25.55
N GLN A 202 -9.97 1.57 25.83
CA GLN A 202 -9.38 0.47 26.61
C GLN A 202 -8.19 -0.17 25.87
N SER A 203 -8.31 -0.40 24.57
CA SER A 203 -7.23 -0.93 23.72
C SER A 203 -6.04 0.02 23.67
N ILE A 204 -6.27 1.34 23.56
CA ILE A 204 -5.19 2.35 23.62
C ILE A 204 -4.51 2.31 24.98
N ASN A 205 -5.27 2.28 26.07
CA ASN A 205 -4.68 2.25 27.41
C ASN A 205 -3.90 0.97 27.67
N ASN A 206 -4.40 -0.19 27.21
CA ASN A 206 -3.67 -1.45 27.29
C ASN A 206 -2.37 -1.41 26.49
N CYS A 207 -2.40 -0.81 25.30
CA CYS A 207 -1.20 -0.57 24.50
C CYS A 207 -0.20 0.31 25.24
N LEU A 208 -0.62 1.45 25.80
CA LEU A 208 0.24 2.34 26.58
C LEU A 208 0.85 1.63 27.81
N ARG A 209 0.07 0.82 28.52
CA ARG A 209 0.56 0.01 29.65
C ARG A 209 1.66 -0.94 29.18
N MET A 210 1.44 -1.66 28.08
CA MET A 210 2.44 -2.54 27.50
C MET A 210 3.70 -1.77 27.07
N CYS A 211 3.55 -0.62 26.42
CA CYS A 211 4.66 0.22 26.00
C CYS A 211 5.51 0.71 27.18
N ASN A 212 4.86 1.10 28.28
CA ASN A 212 5.53 1.54 29.51
C ASN A 212 6.22 0.38 30.23
N GLN A 213 5.55 -0.78 30.35
CA GLN A 213 6.10 -1.99 30.96
C GLN A 213 7.35 -2.48 30.24
N ASN A 214 7.37 -2.42 28.91
CA ASN A 214 8.52 -2.84 28.09
C ASN A 214 9.55 -1.72 27.86
N ASN A 215 9.30 -0.52 28.41
CA ASN A 215 10.15 0.66 28.29
C ASN A 215 10.60 0.88 26.83
N ILE A 216 9.64 0.88 25.89
CA ILE A 216 9.93 0.85 24.43
C ILE A 216 10.71 2.08 23.93
N CYS A 217 10.66 3.19 24.68
CA CYS A 217 11.40 4.42 24.38
C CYS A 217 12.73 4.53 25.16
N HIS A 218 13.07 3.53 25.97
CA HIS A 218 14.25 3.50 26.83
C HIS A 218 14.38 4.79 27.69
N LYS A 219 13.29 5.15 28.40
CA LYS A 219 13.22 6.34 29.26
C LYS A 219 13.73 6.06 30.68
N ALA A 220 13.48 4.85 31.20
CA ALA A 220 13.92 4.42 32.53
C ALA A 220 14.56 3.02 32.43
N PRO A 221 15.86 2.91 32.12
CA PRO A 221 16.52 1.62 31.92
C PRO A 221 16.50 0.77 33.19
N SER A 222 16.12 -0.51 33.03
CA SER A 222 16.18 -1.53 34.07
C SER A 222 17.24 -2.59 33.73
N PRO A 223 17.94 -3.20 34.70
CA PRO A 223 18.96 -4.23 34.43
C PRO A 223 18.45 -5.45 33.66
N ASN A 224 17.14 -5.75 33.75
CA ASN A 224 16.49 -6.88 33.08
C ASN A 224 15.73 -6.48 31.80
N ASP A 225 15.95 -5.27 31.28
CA ASP A 225 15.29 -4.82 30.06
C ASP A 225 15.80 -5.61 28.84
N TYR A 226 14.88 -6.13 28.04
CA TYR A 226 15.21 -6.72 26.74
C TYR A 226 15.80 -5.68 25.79
N GLU A 227 16.97 -5.95 25.19
CA GLU A 227 17.54 -5.09 24.15
C GLU A 227 17.34 -5.69 22.75
N PRO A 228 16.64 -4.97 21.85
CA PRO A 228 16.43 -5.45 20.49
C PRO A 228 17.71 -5.28 19.65
N ILE A 229 17.81 -6.08 18.59
CA ILE A 229 18.85 -5.90 17.56
C ILE A 229 18.61 -4.57 16.84
N GLU A 230 19.67 -3.81 16.59
CA GLU A 230 19.61 -2.56 15.83
C GLU A 230 19.08 -2.80 14.41
N ILE A 231 18.16 -1.94 13.95
CA ILE A 231 17.54 -2.04 12.63
C ILE A 231 18.17 -1.01 11.70
N ASP A 232 18.56 -1.47 10.51
CA ASP A 232 19.05 -0.61 9.44
C ASP A 232 18.01 0.44 9.02
N ASN A 233 18.44 1.69 8.87
CA ASN A 233 17.64 2.69 8.18
C ASN A 233 17.56 2.38 6.67
N PHE A 234 16.49 1.69 6.26
CA PHE A 234 16.31 1.25 4.87
C PHE A 234 16.34 2.40 3.85
N TYR A 235 15.93 3.62 4.23
CA TYR A 235 15.95 4.75 3.31
C TYR A 235 17.37 5.20 3.03
N SER A 236 18.16 5.39 4.09
CA SER A 236 19.58 5.75 3.99
C SER A 236 20.37 4.67 3.25
N THR A 237 20.18 3.40 3.62
CA THR A 237 20.77 2.25 2.93
C THR A 237 20.38 2.21 1.45
N GLY A 238 19.13 2.54 1.14
CA GLY A 238 18.64 2.62 -0.24
C GLY A 238 19.34 3.71 -1.06
N ILE A 239 19.55 4.89 -0.48
CA ILE A 239 20.31 5.98 -1.12
C ILE A 239 21.75 5.54 -1.41
N THR A 240 22.42 4.95 -0.42
CA THR A 240 23.82 4.50 -0.56
C THR A 240 23.95 3.47 -1.68
N LYS A 241 23.08 2.45 -1.69
CA LYS A 241 23.03 1.44 -2.76
C LYS A 241 22.79 2.05 -4.15
N LEU A 242 21.94 3.07 -4.26
CA LEU A 242 21.71 3.75 -5.53
C LEU A 242 22.96 4.51 -6.01
N LYS A 243 23.66 5.20 -5.09
CA LYS A 243 24.93 5.88 -5.40
C LYS A 243 26.02 4.89 -5.83
N GLU A 244 26.12 3.75 -5.15
CA GLU A 244 27.04 2.66 -5.52
C GLU A 244 26.72 2.11 -6.90
N LYS A 245 25.45 1.75 -7.17
CA LYS A 245 25.00 1.26 -8.49
C LYS A 245 25.25 2.25 -9.62
N HIS A 246 25.28 3.55 -9.33
CA HIS A 246 25.63 4.57 -10.30
C HIS A 246 27.13 4.60 -10.61
N ARG A 247 27.98 4.41 -9.60
CA ARG A 247 29.45 4.41 -9.72
C ARG A 247 30.02 3.11 -10.29
N GLN A 248 29.34 1.99 -10.08
CA GLN A 248 29.79 0.67 -10.55
C GLN A 248 29.89 0.59 -12.09
N LYS A 249 30.99 -0.01 -12.57
CA LYS A 249 31.23 -0.29 -14.00
C LYS A 249 30.08 -1.17 -14.53
N GLY A 250 29.58 -0.86 -15.73
CA GLY A 250 28.39 -1.49 -16.31
C GLY A 250 27.06 -0.82 -15.93
N LYS A 251 27.07 0.23 -15.09
CA LYS A 251 25.90 1.05 -14.73
C LYS A 251 24.67 0.21 -14.38
N PRO A 252 24.72 -0.68 -13.36
CA PRO A 252 23.58 -1.51 -12.96
C PRO A 252 22.34 -0.70 -12.57
N ILE A 253 22.49 0.60 -12.27
CA ILE A 253 21.38 1.55 -12.12
C ILE A 253 20.48 1.62 -13.37
N ASN A 254 21.00 1.31 -14.57
CA ASN A 254 20.22 1.27 -15.80
C ASN A 254 19.09 0.23 -15.77
N LYS A 255 19.17 -0.78 -14.89
CA LYS A 255 18.06 -1.73 -14.69
C LYS A 255 16.78 -1.04 -14.21
N LEU A 256 16.88 0.14 -13.59
CA LEU A 256 15.74 0.95 -13.15
C LEU A 256 15.09 1.76 -14.27
N ARG A 257 15.71 1.83 -15.45
CA ARG A 257 15.08 2.48 -16.60
C ARG A 257 13.88 1.65 -17.06
N PRO A 258 12.76 2.29 -17.41
CA PRO A 258 11.65 1.59 -18.05
C PRO A 258 12.13 0.91 -19.32
N THR A 259 11.54 -0.24 -19.62
CA THR A 259 11.74 -0.91 -20.91
C THR A 259 11.35 0.07 -22.02
N GLY A 260 12.07 0.04 -23.15
CA GLY A 260 11.76 0.88 -24.29
C GLY A 260 10.29 0.69 -24.69
N ILE A 261 9.57 1.81 -24.84
CA ILE A 261 8.25 1.78 -25.45
C ILE A 261 8.50 1.51 -26.93
N ILE A 262 8.05 0.36 -27.43
CA ILE A 262 8.04 0.11 -28.88
C ILE A 262 7.16 1.22 -29.48
N THR A 263 7.74 2.05 -30.33
CA THR A 263 6.96 2.96 -31.18
C THR A 263 6.11 2.07 -32.07
N TRP A 264 4.81 2.03 -31.80
CA TRP A 264 3.84 1.42 -32.68
C TRP A 264 3.93 2.15 -34.01
N SER A 265 4.56 1.53 -35.01
CA SER A 265 4.45 2.00 -36.39
C SER A 265 3.03 1.73 -36.86
N ASP A 266 2.46 2.63 -37.65
CA ASP A 266 1.09 2.56 -38.21
C ASP A 266 0.86 1.36 -39.15
N THR A 267 1.76 0.38 -39.17
CA THR A 267 1.68 -0.85 -39.96
C THR A 267 0.94 -1.99 -39.26
N TRP A 268 0.31 -1.74 -38.10
CA TRP A 268 -0.40 -2.75 -37.29
C TRP A 268 -1.77 -3.19 -37.83
N GLU A 269 -2.25 -2.63 -38.94
CA GLU A 269 -3.59 -2.93 -39.46
C GLU A 269 -3.66 -4.05 -40.51
N ALA A 270 -2.53 -4.62 -40.97
CA ALA A 270 -2.58 -5.47 -42.16
C ALA A 270 -2.61 -6.99 -41.93
N ASP A 271 -2.23 -7.57 -40.77
CA ASP A 271 -2.01 -9.03 -40.77
C ASP A 271 -2.15 -9.81 -39.45
N HIS A 272 -2.91 -9.30 -38.47
CA HIS A 272 -3.12 -10.04 -37.21
C HIS A 272 -4.57 -10.38 -36.93
N ASN A 273 -4.88 -11.66 -37.16
CA ASN A 273 -6.06 -12.34 -36.68
C ASN A 273 -6.14 -12.20 -35.13
N LEU A 274 -7.12 -11.42 -34.66
CA LEU A 274 -7.33 -11.04 -33.26
C LEU A 274 -7.42 -12.24 -32.30
N ASP A 275 -7.70 -13.44 -32.83
CA ASP A 275 -7.78 -14.69 -32.07
C ASP A 275 -6.43 -15.15 -31.49
N ASN A 276 -5.30 -14.88 -32.17
CA ASN A 276 -3.99 -15.30 -31.67
C ASN A 276 -3.47 -14.41 -30.52
N THR A 277 -3.83 -13.13 -30.52
CA THR A 277 -3.44 -12.19 -29.46
C THR A 277 -4.14 -12.51 -28.15
N PHE A 278 -5.39 -12.96 -28.21
CA PHE A 278 -6.15 -13.44 -27.05
C PHE A 278 -5.50 -14.70 -26.44
N ASN A 279 -5.10 -15.67 -27.27
CA ASN A 279 -4.39 -16.87 -26.81
C ASN A 279 -3.03 -16.57 -26.15
N TYR A 280 -2.30 -15.56 -26.63
CA TYR A 280 -1.02 -15.14 -26.03
C TYR A 280 -1.20 -14.45 -24.67
N ILE A 281 -2.24 -13.62 -24.53
CA ILE A 281 -2.61 -13.01 -23.24
C ILE A 281 -3.11 -14.08 -22.25
N GLN A 282 -3.79 -15.12 -22.74
CA GLN A 282 -4.25 -16.24 -21.94
C GLN A 282 -3.10 -17.14 -21.44
N GLN A 283 -2.05 -17.34 -22.24
CA GLN A 283 -0.82 -18.01 -21.80
C GLN A 283 -0.06 -17.21 -20.72
N LEU A 284 -0.04 -15.88 -20.82
CA LEU A 284 0.53 -15.02 -19.77
C LEU A 284 -0.34 -14.97 -18.50
N GLY A 285 -1.67 -15.04 -18.64
CA GLY A 285 -2.61 -15.17 -17.53
C GLY A 285 -2.48 -16.52 -16.79
N CYS A 286 -2.15 -17.60 -17.50
CA CYS A 286 -1.90 -18.92 -16.89
C CYS A 286 -0.59 -18.99 -16.09
N GLN A 287 0.40 -18.11 -16.34
CA GLN A 287 1.62 -18.06 -15.51
C GLN A 287 1.41 -17.36 -14.16
N PHE A 288 0.35 -16.56 -13.99
CA PHE A 288 -0.06 -16.03 -12.69
C PHE A 288 -0.85 -17.06 -11.85
N SER A 289 -1.12 -18.25 -12.39
CA SER A 289 -1.87 -19.34 -11.73
C SER A 289 -1.00 -20.30 -10.89
N ARG A 290 0.23 -19.93 -10.54
CA ARG A 290 1.03 -20.66 -9.54
C ARG A 290 1.45 -19.75 -8.38
N ARG A 291 0.48 -19.20 -7.67
CA ARG A 291 0.54 -18.90 -6.23
C ARG A 291 -0.84 -19.02 -5.62
#